data_AF-R9IXN8-F1
#
_entry.id   AF-R9IXN8-F1
#
_cell.length_a   1.000
_cell.length_b   1.000
_cell.length_c   1.000
_cell.angle_alpha   90.00
_cell.angle_beta   90.00
_cell.angle_gamma   90.00
#
_symmetry.space_group_name_H-M   'P 1'
#
loop_
_entity.id
_entity.type
_entity.pdbx_description
1 polymer ?
#
loop_
_entity_poly.entity_id
_entity_poly.type
_entity_poly.pdbx_seq_one_letter_code
_entity_poly.pdbx_strand_id
1 'polypeptide(L)'
;MGQLGMGYTMDGFRKAVKAAMGGTVSDGSGTEGYTKIMGNAAATAEQMRTYLKAKNPDVAQSVLDMVPLYLSEGKAEGVRGDIAFAQSCLETGNFTFSGSAVTLSQNNFCGMGVTSNGVKGNSFDTPQFGIRAQVQHLKAYASTDTLKNACIDPRNKYVTRGCAEYVEWLGQKENPDRKGWAAGVGYGEKIIAILKGILGTSVTPTETWYRVRKTWADVASQKGAFKVLENAKKCADANLGYSVFDGKGSKIYPTNSSAKKSVDAIVREVIQGKWGNGAERKQKLTAAGYDYSAVQKRVNELLR
;
A
#
# COMPACT_ATOMS: atom_id res chain seq x y z
N MET A 1 -12.00 42.91 52.13
CA MET A 1 -11.22 43.04 50.88
C MET A 1 -11.02 41.65 50.31
N GLY A 2 -11.69 41.32 49.21
CA GLY A 2 -11.49 40.05 48.54
C GLY A 2 -11.07 40.31 47.11
N GLN A 3 -9.96 39.72 46.67
CA GLN A 3 -9.85 39.28 45.30
C GLN A 3 -8.84 38.13 45.16
N LEU A 4 -9.35 37.04 44.59
CA LEU A 4 -8.71 35.77 44.32
C LEU A 4 -7.72 35.89 43.16
N GLY A 5 -6.49 35.40 43.35
CA GLY A 5 -5.55 35.12 42.27
C GLY A 5 -5.82 33.75 41.67
N MET A 6 -6.59 33.68 40.57
CA MET A 6 -6.73 32.47 39.76
C MET A 6 -5.79 32.61 38.56
N GLY A 7 -4.70 31.83 38.55
CA GLY A 7 -3.76 31.79 37.44
C GLY A 7 -4.42 31.19 36.20
N TYR A 8 -4.62 32.00 35.17
CA TYR A 8 -5.08 31.51 33.87
C TYR A 8 -3.94 30.77 33.18
N THR A 9 -4.14 29.48 32.89
CA THR A 9 -3.23 28.72 32.02
C THR A 9 -3.53 29.04 30.55
N MET A 10 -2.51 29.03 29.68
CA MET A 10 -2.68 29.30 28.24
C MET A 10 -3.68 28.35 27.57
N ASP A 11 -3.84 27.14 28.10
CA ASP A 11 -4.84 26.18 27.62
C ASP A 11 -6.27 26.56 28.05
N GLY A 12 -6.44 27.09 29.26
CA GLY A 12 -7.70 27.68 29.70
C GLY A 12 -8.09 28.89 28.83
N PHE A 13 -7.11 29.73 28.50
CA PHE A 13 -7.30 30.87 27.61
C PHE A 13 -7.73 30.43 26.20
N ARG A 14 -7.02 29.48 25.56
CA ARG A 14 -7.38 28.97 24.23
C ARG A 14 -8.78 28.35 24.20
N LYS A 15 -9.15 27.59 25.24
CA LYS A 15 -10.45 26.95 25.33
C LYS A 15 -11.58 27.98 25.52
N ALA A 16 -11.33 29.02 26.32
CA ALA A 16 -12.27 30.13 26.51
C ALA A 16 -12.45 30.97 25.24
N VAL A 17 -11.36 31.25 24.50
CA VAL A 17 -11.39 31.96 23.21
C VAL A 17 -12.18 31.18 22.17
N LYS A 18 -11.99 29.86 22.09
CA LYS A 18 -12.74 28.97 21.18
C LYS A 18 -14.24 28.90 21.51
N ALA A 19 -14.59 28.96 22.79
CA ALA A 19 -15.99 28.98 23.24
C ALA A 19 -16.67 30.34 22.99
N ALA A 20 -15.92 31.44 23.07
CA ALA A 20 -16.45 32.80 22.88
C ALA A 20 -16.63 33.18 21.40
N MET A 21 -15.82 32.64 20.48
CA MET A 21 -15.84 33.00 19.05
C MET A 21 -16.60 31.98 18.19
N GLY A 22 -17.88 31.76 18.50
CA GLY A 22 -18.83 30.87 17.82
C GLY A 22 -18.47 30.45 16.39
N GLY A 23 -17.71 29.36 16.28
CA GLY A 23 -17.63 28.49 15.09
C GLY A 23 -17.38 29.15 13.73
N THR A 24 -16.30 29.90 13.55
CA THR A 24 -15.51 29.96 12.28
C THR A 24 -14.32 30.89 12.47
N VAL A 25 -13.19 30.32 12.92
CA VAL A 25 -11.89 30.96 12.73
C VAL A 25 -11.19 30.17 11.64
N SER A 26 -10.97 30.80 10.50
CA SER A 26 -9.97 30.38 9.51
C SER A 26 -8.64 30.19 10.24
N ASP A 27 -8.08 28.99 10.12
CA ASP A 27 -6.86 28.53 10.78
C ASP A 27 -5.65 29.34 10.29
N GLY A 28 -5.51 30.58 10.76
CA GLY A 28 -4.35 31.43 10.53
C GLY A 28 -3.16 30.98 11.37
N SER A 29 -2.89 29.67 11.46
CA SER A 29 -1.62 29.17 11.97
C SER A 29 -0.62 29.16 10.83
N GLY A 30 0.62 29.57 11.08
CA GLY A 30 1.73 29.57 10.11
C GLY A 30 2.18 28.17 9.64
N THR A 31 1.23 27.26 9.42
CA THR A 31 1.35 25.88 8.96
C THR A 31 0.79 25.69 7.55
N GLU A 32 0.44 26.77 6.83
CA GLU A 32 -0.11 26.73 5.46
C GLU A 32 0.80 26.01 4.43
N GLY A 33 2.05 25.69 4.78
CA GLY A 33 2.97 24.88 3.97
C GLY A 33 3.36 23.53 4.57
N TYR A 34 2.79 23.14 5.71
CA TYR A 34 3.24 21.98 6.46
C TYR A 34 2.67 20.67 5.90
N THR A 35 3.44 19.60 6.03
CA THR A 35 3.10 18.31 5.43
C THR A 35 2.30 17.45 6.40
N LYS A 36 1.02 17.20 6.11
CA LYS A 36 0.19 16.30 6.93
C LYS A 36 0.70 14.86 6.89
N ILE A 37 0.71 14.21 8.05
CA ILE A 37 1.05 12.78 8.20
C ILE A 37 -0.15 11.90 7.84
N MET A 38 -1.37 12.33 8.19
CA MET A 38 -2.60 11.65 7.81
C MET A 38 -2.96 11.96 6.35
N GLY A 39 -3.49 10.97 5.63
CA GLY A 39 -3.95 11.09 4.25
C GLY A 39 -3.43 9.98 3.33
N ASN A 40 -3.68 10.14 2.03
CA ASN A 40 -3.19 9.24 1.01
C ASN A 40 -1.73 9.55 0.68
N ALA A 41 -0.94 8.51 0.43
CA ALA A 41 0.41 8.67 -0.10
C ALA A 41 0.39 9.44 -1.43
N ALA A 42 1.37 10.32 -1.60
CA ALA A 42 1.58 11.06 -2.84
C ALA A 42 2.56 10.33 -3.78
N ALA A 43 3.53 9.59 -3.22
CA ALA A 43 4.49 8.80 -4.00
C ALA A 43 3.94 7.41 -4.39
N THR A 44 4.35 6.91 -5.54
CA THR A 44 4.13 5.52 -5.96
C THR A 44 5.21 4.58 -5.43
N ALA A 45 4.91 3.27 -5.40
CA ALA A 45 5.89 2.26 -5.00
C ALA A 45 7.12 2.26 -5.93
N GLU A 46 6.91 2.51 -7.22
CA GLU A 46 7.95 2.60 -8.23
C GLU A 46 8.87 3.79 -7.96
N GLN A 47 8.32 4.95 -7.59
CA GLN A 47 9.14 6.12 -7.20
C GLN A 47 9.99 5.81 -5.97
N MET A 48 9.39 5.20 -4.95
CA MET A 48 10.07 4.81 -3.71
C MET A 48 11.20 3.79 -3.96
N ARG A 49 10.93 2.77 -4.77
CA ARG A 49 11.94 1.76 -5.18
C ARG A 49 13.07 2.38 -5.99
N THR A 50 12.74 3.23 -6.95
CA THR A 50 13.73 3.86 -7.84
C THR A 50 14.63 4.81 -7.05
N TYR A 51 14.04 5.63 -6.17
CA TYR A 51 14.78 6.48 -5.26
C TYR A 51 15.75 5.66 -4.39
N LEU A 52 15.24 4.59 -3.77
CA LEU A 52 16.05 3.76 -2.88
C LEU A 52 17.20 3.08 -3.61
N LYS A 53 16.96 2.52 -4.80
CA LYS A 53 18.01 1.90 -5.62
C LYS A 53 19.08 2.91 -6.03
N ALA A 54 18.70 4.17 -6.28
CA ALA A 54 19.66 5.24 -6.58
C ALA A 54 20.50 5.65 -5.36
N LYS A 55 19.94 5.62 -4.15
CA LYS A 55 20.65 5.94 -2.90
C LYS A 55 21.44 4.79 -2.31
N ASN A 56 21.01 3.56 -2.58
CA ASN A 56 21.64 2.33 -2.14
C ASN A 56 21.60 1.32 -3.29
N PRO A 57 22.60 1.36 -4.21
CA PRO A 57 22.68 0.43 -5.33
C PRO A 57 22.71 -1.05 -4.90
N ASP A 58 23.26 -1.33 -3.72
CA ASP A 58 23.41 -2.67 -3.15
C ASP A 58 22.22 -3.08 -2.27
N VAL A 59 21.13 -2.30 -2.27
CA VAL A 59 19.94 -2.61 -1.48
C VAL A 59 19.44 -4.02 -1.77
N ALA A 60 19.18 -4.78 -0.71
CA ALA A 60 18.67 -6.14 -0.80
C ALA A 60 17.31 -6.19 -1.51
N GLN A 61 17.10 -7.21 -2.34
CA GLN A 61 15.84 -7.37 -3.09
C GLN A 61 14.61 -7.45 -2.16
N SER A 62 14.75 -8.09 -0.99
CA SER A 62 13.70 -8.17 0.02
C SER A 62 13.23 -6.80 0.53
N VAL A 63 14.12 -5.80 0.57
CA VAL A 63 13.79 -4.42 0.94
C VAL A 63 12.97 -3.74 -0.16
N LEU A 64 13.31 -3.98 -1.43
CA LEU A 64 12.52 -3.48 -2.57
C LEU A 64 11.14 -4.16 -2.61
N ASP A 65 11.08 -5.45 -2.33
CA ASP A 65 9.86 -6.26 -2.35
C ASP A 65 8.87 -5.81 -1.29
N MET A 66 9.33 -5.34 -0.13
CA MET A 66 8.46 -4.84 0.94
C MET A 66 8.00 -3.38 0.76
N VAL A 67 8.55 -2.60 -0.18
CA VAL A 67 8.13 -1.18 -0.41
C VAL A 67 6.61 -1.00 -0.54
N PRO A 68 5.88 -1.84 -1.31
CA PRO A 68 4.42 -1.73 -1.41
C PRO A 68 3.68 -1.88 -0.07
N LEU A 69 4.27 -2.56 0.92
CA LEU A 69 3.67 -2.74 2.24
C LEU A 69 3.50 -1.40 2.98
N TYR A 70 4.42 -0.43 2.78
CA TYR A 70 4.25 0.91 3.34
C TYR A 70 2.97 1.58 2.84
N LEU A 71 2.69 1.46 1.55
CA LEU A 71 1.48 2.03 0.95
C LEU A 71 0.22 1.31 1.42
N SER A 72 0.24 -0.02 1.49
CA SER A 72 -0.94 -0.78 1.95
C SER A 72 -1.24 -0.57 3.44
N GLU A 73 -0.22 -0.62 4.30
CA GLU A 73 -0.37 -0.41 5.74
C GLU A 73 -0.74 1.05 6.06
N GLY A 74 -0.10 2.00 5.37
CA GLY A 74 -0.46 3.41 5.46
C GLY A 74 -1.92 3.66 5.08
N LYS A 75 -2.34 3.16 3.91
CA LYS A 75 -3.73 3.27 3.45
C LYS A 75 -4.73 2.67 4.44
N ALA A 76 -4.42 1.52 5.02
CA ALA A 76 -5.30 0.87 5.99
C ALA A 76 -5.52 1.72 7.25
N GLU A 77 -4.51 2.47 7.69
CA GLU A 77 -4.60 3.33 8.87
C GLU A 77 -4.97 4.79 8.57
N GLY A 78 -5.03 5.18 7.29
CA GLY A 78 -5.21 6.57 6.86
C GLY A 78 -3.96 7.43 7.01
N VAL A 79 -2.78 6.80 7.05
CA VAL A 79 -1.46 7.44 7.17
C VAL A 79 -0.76 7.43 5.82
N ARG A 80 -0.03 8.49 5.53
CA ARG A 80 0.85 8.57 4.37
C ARG A 80 2.00 7.57 4.47
N GLY A 81 1.84 6.42 3.80
CA GLY A 81 2.85 5.36 3.75
C GLY A 81 4.19 5.80 3.13
N ASP A 82 4.15 6.76 2.22
CA ASP A 82 5.35 7.38 1.63
C ASP A 82 6.16 8.19 2.65
N ILE A 83 5.50 8.83 3.63
CA ILE A 83 6.18 9.47 4.77
C ILE A 83 6.84 8.42 5.68
N ALA A 84 6.14 7.34 6.00
CA ALA A 84 6.71 6.25 6.80
C ALA A 84 7.95 5.63 6.13
N PHE A 85 7.92 5.48 4.80
CA PHE A 85 9.09 5.03 4.05
C PHE A 85 10.23 6.06 4.03
N ALA A 86 9.93 7.35 3.80
CA ALA A 86 10.94 8.40 3.84
C ALA A 86 11.62 8.49 5.21
N GLN A 87 10.84 8.36 6.29
CA GLN A 87 11.37 8.23 7.65
C GLN A 87 12.25 6.98 7.79
N SER A 88 11.84 5.84 7.24
CA SER A 88 12.65 4.62 7.32
C SER A 88 14.00 4.76 6.58
N CYS A 89 14.01 5.44 5.44
CA CYS A 89 15.25 5.79 4.75
C CYS A 89 16.16 6.67 5.61
N LEU A 90 15.61 7.62 6.38
CA LEU A 90 16.38 8.43 7.32
C LEU A 90 16.99 7.58 8.43
N GLU A 91 16.17 6.78 9.10
CA GLU A 91 16.53 6.01 10.32
C GLU A 91 17.53 4.88 10.04
N THR A 92 17.49 4.31 8.83
CA THR A 92 18.31 3.15 8.46
C THR A 92 19.48 3.51 7.54
N GLY A 93 19.64 4.80 7.20
CA GLY A 93 20.61 5.23 6.19
C GLY A 93 20.34 4.59 4.83
N ASN A 94 19.11 4.73 4.31
CA ASN A 94 18.62 4.09 3.09
C ASN A 94 18.76 2.56 3.11
N PHE A 95 18.38 1.93 4.22
CA PHE A 95 18.44 0.48 4.42
C PHE A 95 19.86 -0.11 4.31
N THR A 96 20.90 0.69 4.53
CA THR A 96 22.27 0.18 4.71
C THR A 96 22.49 -0.35 6.12
N PHE A 97 21.75 0.19 7.11
CA PHE A 97 21.90 -0.10 8.54
C PHE A 97 23.31 0.13 9.09
N SER A 98 24.16 0.83 8.33
CA SER A 98 25.54 1.11 8.75
C SER A 98 25.52 2.01 9.97
N GLY A 99 26.10 1.52 11.08
CA GLY A 99 26.08 2.21 12.37
C GLY A 99 24.70 2.29 13.04
N SER A 100 23.70 1.56 12.55
CA SER A 100 22.36 1.55 13.14
C SER A 100 22.28 0.63 14.37
N ALA A 101 21.46 1.00 15.35
CA ALA A 101 21.15 0.17 16.52
C ALA A 101 20.15 -0.98 16.22
N VAL A 102 19.70 -1.08 14.97
CA VAL A 102 18.82 -2.14 14.47
C VAL A 102 19.39 -2.74 13.19
N THR A 103 19.07 -4.01 12.93
CA THR A 103 19.45 -4.71 11.69
C THR A 103 18.23 -4.97 10.80
N LEU A 104 18.48 -5.29 9.53
CA LEU A 104 17.42 -5.67 8.59
C LEU A 104 16.55 -6.82 9.12
N SER A 105 17.15 -7.83 9.75
CA SER A 105 16.43 -9.00 10.30
C SER A 105 15.50 -8.67 11.47
N GLN A 106 15.65 -7.50 12.12
CA GLN A 106 14.74 -7.08 13.18
C GLN A 106 13.42 -6.53 12.65
N ASN A 107 13.31 -6.28 11.34
CA ASN A 107 12.15 -5.63 10.73
C ASN A 107 11.77 -4.30 11.43
N ASN A 108 12.74 -3.60 12.01
CA ASN A 108 12.52 -2.32 12.69
C ASN A 108 13.14 -1.22 11.86
N PHE A 109 12.34 -0.62 10.99
CA PHE A 109 12.83 0.34 9.99
C PHE A 109 12.78 1.79 10.48
N CYS A 110 12.28 2.04 11.69
CA CYS A 110 12.12 3.38 12.24
C CYS A 110 12.87 3.61 13.56
N GLY A 111 13.82 2.73 13.91
CA GLY A 111 14.59 2.83 15.15
C GLY A 111 13.74 2.68 16.42
N MET A 112 12.58 2.04 16.34
CA MET A 112 11.63 1.98 17.44
C MET A 112 12.25 1.30 18.67
N GLY A 113 12.19 1.97 19.82
CA GLY A 113 12.74 1.44 21.07
C GLY A 113 14.24 1.70 21.27
N VAL A 114 14.92 2.34 20.31
CA VAL A 114 16.29 2.84 20.51
C VAL A 114 16.21 4.14 21.33
N THR A 115 16.36 4.04 22.65
CA THR A 115 16.22 5.20 23.55
C THR A 115 17.55 5.88 23.89
N SER A 116 18.67 5.20 23.69
CA SER A 116 20.02 5.72 23.91
C SER A 116 21.05 4.88 23.15
N ASN A 117 22.27 5.40 23.00
CA ASN A 117 23.36 4.67 22.36
C ASN A 117 23.61 3.33 23.07
N GLY A 118 23.71 2.25 22.28
CA GLY A 118 23.90 0.89 22.79
C GLY A 118 22.61 0.15 23.15
N VAL A 119 21.45 0.82 23.18
CA VAL A 119 20.16 0.14 23.36
C VAL A 119 19.69 -0.44 22.03
N LYS A 120 19.53 -1.76 22.00
CA LYS A 120 18.97 -2.47 20.84
C LYS A 120 17.50 -2.11 20.67
N GLY A 121 17.09 -1.78 19.45
CA GLY A 121 15.69 -1.51 19.14
C GLY A 121 14.81 -2.76 19.21
N ASN A 122 13.50 -2.54 19.15
CA ASN A 122 12.49 -3.60 19.06
C ASN A 122 12.71 -4.50 17.83
N SER A 123 12.11 -5.69 17.85
CA SER A 123 12.08 -6.63 16.73
C SER A 123 10.65 -7.06 16.42
N PHE A 124 10.37 -7.29 15.14
CA PHE A 124 9.06 -7.73 14.66
C PHE A 124 9.20 -8.96 13.76
N ASP A 125 8.22 -9.87 13.84
CA ASP A 125 8.29 -11.17 13.17
C ASP A 125 8.37 -11.06 11.64
N THR A 126 7.73 -10.03 11.07
CA THR A 126 7.68 -9.82 9.61
C THR A 126 7.94 -8.36 9.26
N PRO A 127 8.42 -8.07 8.03
CA PRO A 127 8.51 -6.71 7.51
C PRO A 127 7.18 -5.97 7.60
N GLN A 128 6.07 -6.67 7.32
CA GLN A 128 4.72 -6.10 7.42
C GLN A 128 4.41 -5.60 8.83
N PHE A 129 4.74 -6.39 9.86
CA PHE A 129 4.48 -6.01 11.26
C PHE A 129 5.38 -4.85 11.72
N GLY A 130 6.63 -4.82 11.27
CA GLY A 130 7.52 -3.68 11.50
C GLY A 130 7.00 -2.38 10.92
N ILE A 131 6.58 -2.42 9.65
CA ILE A 131 5.99 -1.29 8.94
C ILE A 131 4.67 -0.87 9.59
N ARG A 132 3.81 -1.84 9.96
CA ARG A 132 2.56 -1.57 10.67
C ARG A 132 2.81 -0.85 11.99
N ALA A 133 3.76 -1.33 12.80
CA ALA A 133 4.08 -0.70 14.08
C ALA A 133 4.51 0.76 13.87
N GLN A 134 5.37 1.04 12.89
CA GLN A 134 5.76 2.41 12.54
C GLN A 134 4.56 3.26 12.14
N VAL A 135 3.71 2.77 11.23
CA VAL A 135 2.52 3.47 10.74
C VAL A 135 1.56 3.78 11.89
N GLN A 136 1.35 2.84 12.81
CA GLN A 136 0.53 3.03 14.02
C GLN A 136 1.13 4.09 14.96
N HIS A 137 2.46 4.14 15.07
CA HIS A 137 3.15 5.15 15.86
C HIS A 137 3.00 6.56 15.25
N LEU A 138 3.18 6.69 13.93
CA LEU A 138 2.92 7.93 13.20
C LEU A 138 1.46 8.38 13.34
N LYS A 139 0.51 7.45 13.26
CA LYS A 139 -0.91 7.74 13.50
C LYS A 139 -1.17 8.24 14.91
N ALA A 140 -0.52 7.65 15.92
CA ALA A 140 -0.64 8.11 17.29
C ALA A 140 -0.14 9.56 17.42
N TYR A 141 0.97 9.92 16.79
CA TYR A 141 1.42 11.32 16.75
C TYR A 141 0.41 12.23 16.04
N ALA A 142 -0.11 11.83 14.89
CA ALA A 142 -0.86 12.71 14.00
C ALA A 142 -2.37 12.77 14.20
N SER A 143 -2.96 11.81 14.91
CA SER A 143 -4.41 11.72 15.05
C SER A 143 -4.84 11.15 16.41
N THR A 144 -6.05 11.50 16.81
CA THR A 144 -6.74 10.89 17.96
C THR A 144 -7.59 9.69 17.57
N ASP A 145 -7.83 9.46 16.28
CA ASP A 145 -8.64 8.35 15.76
C ASP A 145 -8.09 7.00 16.19
N THR A 146 -8.97 6.03 16.41
CA THR A 146 -8.56 4.66 16.75
C THR A 146 -7.80 3.99 15.61
N LEU A 147 -6.94 3.03 15.97
CA LEU A 147 -6.30 2.15 14.99
C LEU A 147 -7.35 1.31 14.26
N LYS A 148 -7.12 1.00 12.98
CA LYS A 148 -8.00 0.15 12.18
C LYS A 148 -7.62 -1.32 12.31
N ASN A 149 -6.33 -1.61 12.44
CA ASN A 149 -5.83 -2.94 12.73
C ASN A 149 -5.50 -3.12 14.22
N ALA A 150 -5.29 -4.38 14.63
CA ALA A 150 -4.75 -4.69 15.95
C ALA A 150 -3.43 -3.95 16.20
N CYS A 151 -3.25 -3.44 17.42
CA CYS A 151 -2.05 -2.70 17.80
C CYS A 151 -0.83 -3.63 17.88
N ILE A 152 0.14 -3.41 16.99
CA ILE A 152 1.43 -4.10 16.97
C ILE A 152 2.53 -3.21 17.56
N ASP A 153 2.35 -1.88 17.51
CA ASP A 153 3.25 -0.91 18.13
C ASP A 153 3.27 -1.06 19.67
N PRO A 154 4.36 -1.59 20.28
CA PRO A 154 4.43 -1.79 21.73
C PRO A 154 4.62 -0.46 22.49
N ARG A 155 4.95 0.62 21.78
CA ARG A 155 5.20 1.96 22.33
C ARG A 155 4.02 2.90 22.15
N ASN A 156 2.92 2.45 21.53
CA ASN A 156 1.76 3.29 21.23
C ASN A 156 1.23 4.04 22.46
N LYS A 157 1.22 3.34 23.60
CA LYS A 157 0.76 3.85 24.90
C LYS A 157 1.56 5.03 25.45
N TYR A 158 2.78 5.27 24.96
CA TYR A 158 3.63 6.37 25.44
C TYR A 158 3.41 7.67 24.65
N VAL A 159 2.70 7.62 23.53
CA VAL A 159 2.47 8.80 22.68
C VAL A 159 1.25 9.54 23.19
N THR A 160 1.38 10.85 23.43
CA THR A 160 0.19 11.70 23.55
C THR A 160 -0.46 11.79 22.18
N ARG A 161 -1.67 11.24 22.03
CA ARG A 161 -2.31 11.16 20.72
C ARG A 161 -2.58 12.54 20.11
N GLY A 162 -2.33 12.69 18.81
CA GLY A 162 -2.59 13.94 18.07
C GLY A 162 -1.64 15.09 18.39
N CYS A 163 -0.50 14.85 19.06
CA CYS A 163 0.43 15.91 19.43
C CYS A 163 1.35 16.40 18.29
N ALA A 164 1.33 15.77 17.11
CA ALA A 164 2.12 16.19 15.95
C ALA A 164 1.38 15.83 14.65
N GLU A 165 0.45 16.69 14.21
CA GLU A 165 -0.34 16.50 12.98
C GLU A 165 0.53 16.52 11.70
N TYR A 166 1.62 17.28 11.73
CA TYR A 166 2.51 17.52 10.59
C TYR A 166 3.88 16.85 10.77
N VAL A 167 4.53 16.50 9.66
CA VAL A 167 5.87 15.86 9.64
C VAL A 167 6.91 16.73 10.31
N GLU A 168 6.84 18.04 10.07
CA GLU A 168 7.69 19.07 10.67
C GLU A 168 7.67 18.99 12.20
N TRP A 169 6.52 18.67 12.79
CA TRP A 169 6.31 18.54 14.23
C TRP A 169 6.70 17.17 14.81
N LEU A 170 7.23 16.26 14.00
CA LEU A 170 7.91 15.07 14.53
C LEU A 170 9.25 15.43 15.19
N GLY A 171 9.83 16.59 14.87
CA GLY A 171 10.92 17.17 15.64
C GLY A 171 10.39 17.90 16.87
N GLN A 172 10.85 17.51 18.06
CA GLN A 172 10.38 18.10 19.32
C GLN A 172 10.70 19.59 19.42
N LYS A 173 11.74 20.07 18.74
CA LYS A 173 12.12 21.49 18.82
C LYS A 173 11.23 22.37 17.97
N GLU A 174 10.74 21.84 16.86
CA GLU A 174 9.87 22.47 15.88
C GLU A 174 8.38 22.33 16.24
N ASN A 175 8.05 21.37 17.11
CA ASN A 175 6.71 21.20 17.64
C ASN A 175 6.40 22.21 18.78
N PRO A 176 5.30 22.99 18.68
CA PRO A 176 4.88 23.92 19.74
C PRO A 176 4.68 23.27 21.11
N ASP A 177 4.25 22.00 21.15
CA ASP A 177 4.02 21.25 22.39
C ASP A 177 5.29 20.55 22.91
N ARG A 178 6.42 20.72 22.21
CA ARG A 178 7.71 20.07 22.52
C ARG A 178 7.65 18.55 22.53
N LYS A 179 6.62 17.98 21.91
CA LYS A 179 6.43 16.55 21.67
C LYS A 179 6.87 16.20 20.26
N GLY A 180 7.13 14.93 20.00
CA GLY A 180 7.59 14.49 18.70
C GLY A 180 8.38 13.21 18.79
N TRP A 181 8.69 12.66 17.62
CA TRP A 181 9.44 11.43 17.45
C TRP A 181 10.89 11.57 17.93
N ALA A 182 11.54 12.68 17.58
CA ALA A 182 12.97 12.88 17.83
C ALA A 182 13.24 14.23 18.52
N ALA A 183 14.23 14.23 19.41
CA ALA A 183 14.69 15.43 20.12
C ALA A 183 15.59 16.35 19.28
N GLY A 184 16.13 15.84 18.16
CA GLY A 184 17.05 16.58 17.29
C GLY A 184 16.37 17.70 16.49
N VAL A 185 17.10 18.79 16.25
CA VAL A 185 16.67 19.90 15.38
C VAL A 185 16.48 19.39 13.94
N GLY A 186 15.44 19.87 13.27
CA GLY A 186 15.21 19.65 11.83
C GLY A 186 14.89 18.20 11.48
N TYR A 187 14.38 17.41 12.42
CA TYR A 187 14.05 16.00 12.16
C TYR A 187 12.99 15.87 11.05
N GLY A 188 11.87 16.60 11.18
CA GLY A 188 10.81 16.59 10.17
C GLY A 188 11.29 17.09 8.80
N GLU A 189 12.15 18.11 8.78
CA GLU A 189 12.73 18.66 7.54
C GLU A 189 13.55 17.63 6.77
N LYS A 190 14.32 16.78 7.47
CA LYS A 190 15.09 15.69 6.85
C LYS A 190 14.18 14.65 6.20
N ILE A 191 13.06 14.30 6.86
CA ILE A 191 12.05 13.41 6.28
C ILE A 191 11.45 14.03 5.01
N ILE A 192 11.12 15.33 5.06
CA ILE A 192 10.56 16.06 3.92
C ILE A 192 11.57 16.14 2.76
N ALA A 193 12.86 16.34 3.04
CA ALA A 193 13.89 16.35 2.01
C ALA A 193 13.97 15.00 1.27
N ILE A 194 13.90 13.88 2.01
CA ILE A 194 13.85 12.54 1.41
C ILE A 194 12.57 12.35 0.61
N LEU A 195 11.41 12.73 1.17
CA LEU A 195 10.12 12.63 0.49
C LEU A 195 10.10 13.44 -0.81
N LYS A 196 10.63 14.66 -0.82
CA LYS A 196 10.78 15.47 -2.05
C LYS A 196 11.67 14.77 -3.07
N GLY A 197 12.75 14.14 -2.63
CA GLY A 197 13.60 13.31 -3.49
C GLY A 197 12.85 12.12 -4.12
N ILE A 198 12.00 11.44 -3.34
CA ILE A 198 11.14 10.36 -3.83
C ILE A 198 10.13 10.90 -4.86
N LEU A 199 9.43 11.99 -4.55
CA LEU A 199 8.42 12.58 -5.43
C LEU A 199 9.02 13.13 -6.74
N GLY A 200 10.23 13.68 -6.67
CA GLY A 200 10.99 14.14 -7.83
C GLY A 200 11.68 13.03 -8.63
N THR A 201 11.56 11.77 -8.20
CA THR A 201 12.15 10.64 -8.92
C THR A 201 11.35 10.37 -10.19
N SER A 202 12.00 10.61 -11.34
CA SER A 202 11.47 10.25 -12.65
C SER A 202 11.37 8.74 -12.77
N VAL A 203 10.15 8.23 -12.67
CA VAL A 203 9.85 6.86 -13.06
C VAL A 203 9.55 6.87 -14.55
N THR A 204 10.45 6.35 -15.36
CA THR A 204 10.05 5.96 -16.73
C THR A 204 9.07 4.82 -16.55
N PRO A 205 7.80 4.97 -16.95
CA PRO A 205 6.92 3.82 -17.01
C PRO A 205 7.64 2.84 -17.93
N THR A 206 8.07 1.70 -17.43
CA THR A 206 8.48 0.62 -18.32
C THR A 206 7.30 0.43 -19.25
N GLU A 207 7.51 0.60 -20.56
CA GLU A 207 6.48 0.33 -21.57
C GLU A 207 6.09 -1.14 -21.43
N THR A 208 5.16 -1.41 -20.51
CA THR A 208 4.88 -2.76 -20.06
C THR A 208 3.77 -3.25 -20.96
N TRP A 209 4.19 -3.81 -22.09
CA TRP A 209 3.30 -4.57 -22.92
C TRP A 209 2.89 -5.84 -22.17
N TYR A 210 1.61 -5.92 -21.87
CA TYR A 210 0.97 -7.09 -21.32
C TYR A 210 0.63 -8.05 -22.44
N ARG A 211 1.29 -9.21 -22.47
CA ARG A 211 1.12 -10.22 -23.52
C ARG A 211 0.18 -11.31 -23.05
N VAL A 212 -0.81 -11.65 -23.87
CA VAL A 212 -1.77 -12.72 -23.59
C VAL A 212 -1.33 -13.98 -24.34
N ARG A 213 -0.86 -14.99 -23.62
CA ARG A 213 -0.31 -16.25 -24.18
C ARG A 213 -0.73 -17.46 -23.34
N LYS A 214 -0.61 -18.68 -23.88
CA LYS A 214 -0.79 -19.91 -23.07
C LYS A 214 0.37 -20.08 -22.09
N THR A 215 1.59 -19.94 -22.60
CA THR A 215 2.82 -19.89 -21.82
C THR A 215 3.71 -18.76 -22.35
N TRP A 216 4.69 -18.30 -21.58
CA TRP A 216 5.60 -17.26 -22.06
C TRP A 216 6.40 -17.72 -23.29
N ALA A 217 6.90 -18.96 -23.25
CA ALA A 217 7.70 -19.58 -24.32
C ALA A 217 6.89 -19.83 -25.60
N ASP A 218 5.58 -20.05 -25.50
CA ASP A 218 4.69 -20.24 -26.65
C ASP A 218 4.31 -18.88 -27.29
N VAL A 219 5.27 -18.30 -28.01
CA VAL A 219 5.12 -17.03 -28.72
C VAL A 219 4.00 -17.11 -29.75
N ALA A 220 3.85 -18.25 -30.43
CA ALA A 220 2.84 -18.46 -31.47
C ALA A 220 1.40 -18.40 -30.93
N SER A 221 1.20 -18.73 -29.65
CA SER A 221 -0.12 -18.62 -29.03
C SER A 221 -0.63 -17.18 -28.89
N GLN A 222 0.21 -16.15 -29.01
CA GLN A 222 -0.11 -14.78 -28.61
C GLN A 222 -1.44 -14.26 -29.19
N LYS A 223 -2.39 -13.95 -28.31
CA LYS A 223 -3.71 -13.39 -28.67
C LYS A 223 -3.71 -11.87 -28.74
N GLY A 224 -2.83 -11.22 -27.98
CA GLY A 224 -2.73 -9.77 -27.98
C GLY A 224 -1.57 -9.27 -27.14
N ALA A 225 -1.24 -8.00 -27.36
CA ALA A 225 -0.31 -7.23 -26.55
C ALA A 225 -0.98 -5.90 -26.21
N PHE A 226 -1.04 -5.53 -24.94
CA PHE A 226 -1.79 -4.37 -24.46
C PHE A 226 -0.93 -3.47 -23.59
N LYS A 227 -1.09 -2.14 -23.70
CA LYS A 227 -0.46 -1.20 -22.76
C LYS A 227 -1.22 -1.07 -21.43
N VAL A 228 -2.47 -1.52 -21.39
CA VAL A 228 -3.36 -1.47 -20.20
C VAL A 228 -3.65 -2.88 -19.72
N LEU A 229 -3.33 -3.17 -18.45
CA LEU A 229 -3.46 -4.50 -17.84
C LEU A 229 -4.90 -5.03 -17.92
N GLU A 230 -5.90 -4.19 -17.64
CA GLU A 230 -7.30 -4.60 -17.67
C GLU A 230 -7.77 -5.07 -19.06
N ASN A 231 -7.22 -4.49 -20.13
CA ASN A 231 -7.52 -4.95 -21.48
C ASN A 231 -6.89 -6.33 -21.74
N ALA A 232 -5.68 -6.57 -21.22
CA ALA A 232 -5.04 -7.88 -21.29
C ALA A 232 -5.79 -8.94 -20.48
N LYS A 233 -6.27 -8.62 -19.28
CA LYS A 233 -7.10 -9.52 -18.47
C LYS A 233 -8.39 -9.91 -19.19
N LYS A 234 -9.13 -8.94 -19.73
CA LYS A 234 -10.34 -9.19 -20.54
C LYS A 234 -10.05 -10.10 -21.73
N CYS A 235 -8.92 -9.89 -22.41
CA CYS A 235 -8.50 -10.76 -23.51
C CYS A 235 -8.16 -12.18 -23.03
N ALA A 236 -7.45 -12.32 -21.91
CA ALA A 236 -7.15 -13.63 -21.32
C ALA A 236 -8.44 -14.36 -20.89
N ASP A 237 -9.38 -13.67 -20.25
CA ASP A 237 -10.68 -14.23 -19.83
C ASP A 237 -11.54 -14.69 -21.00
N ALA A 238 -11.48 -13.98 -22.13
CA ALA A 238 -12.16 -14.37 -23.36
C ALA A 238 -11.49 -15.56 -24.09
N ASN A 239 -10.29 -15.96 -23.69
CA ASN A 239 -9.51 -17.02 -24.34
C ASN A 239 -9.11 -18.08 -23.31
N LEU A 240 -9.91 -19.14 -23.17
CA LEU A 240 -9.64 -20.24 -22.23
C LEU A 240 -8.21 -20.81 -22.37
N GLY A 241 -7.53 -20.97 -21.23
CA GLY A 241 -6.15 -21.46 -21.18
C GLY A 241 -5.07 -20.40 -21.41
N TYR A 242 -5.43 -19.11 -21.50
CA TYR A 242 -4.49 -18.01 -21.64
C TYR A 242 -4.23 -17.29 -20.31
N SER A 243 -2.97 -16.88 -20.11
CA SER A 243 -2.50 -16.03 -19.01
C SER A 243 -2.04 -14.67 -19.55
N VAL A 244 -1.91 -13.69 -18.65
CA VAL A 244 -1.23 -12.42 -18.96
C VAL A 244 0.19 -12.47 -18.42
N PHE A 245 1.14 -12.07 -19.25
CA PHE A 245 2.55 -11.92 -18.93
C PHE A 245 2.99 -10.46 -19.05
N ASP A 246 3.92 -10.02 -18.21
CA ASP A 246 4.57 -8.72 -18.35
C ASP A 246 5.66 -8.74 -19.44
N GLY A 247 6.32 -7.60 -19.66
CA GLY A 247 7.40 -7.46 -20.66
C GLY A 247 8.66 -8.29 -20.35
N LYS A 248 8.79 -8.83 -19.14
CA LYS A 248 9.89 -9.68 -18.68
C LYS A 248 9.52 -11.17 -18.71
N GLY A 249 8.27 -11.50 -19.03
CA GLY A 249 7.76 -12.86 -19.06
C GLY A 249 7.23 -13.39 -17.72
N SER A 250 7.08 -12.53 -16.71
CA SER A 250 6.45 -12.90 -15.45
C SER A 250 4.95 -13.08 -15.67
N LYS A 251 4.39 -14.19 -15.18
CA LYS A 251 2.94 -14.43 -15.22
C LYS A 251 2.26 -13.55 -14.16
N ILE A 252 1.53 -12.53 -14.59
CA ILE A 252 0.89 -11.54 -13.70
C ILE A 252 -0.63 -11.74 -13.56
N TYR A 253 -1.24 -12.49 -14.49
CA TYR A 253 -2.62 -12.93 -14.38
C TYR A 253 -2.68 -14.41 -14.78
N PRO A 254 -3.04 -15.32 -13.85
CA PRO A 254 -3.06 -16.73 -14.13
C PRO A 254 -4.13 -17.08 -15.17
N THR A 255 -4.02 -18.26 -15.76
CA THR A 255 -5.10 -18.81 -16.58
C THR A 255 -6.36 -18.82 -15.75
N ASN A 256 -7.41 -18.16 -16.25
CA ASN A 256 -8.71 -18.25 -15.62
C ASN A 256 -9.21 -19.68 -15.86
N SER A 257 -8.93 -20.56 -14.89
CA SER A 257 -9.48 -21.91 -14.80
C SER A 257 -10.92 -21.83 -14.30
N SER A 258 -11.69 -20.81 -14.71
CA SER A 258 -13.11 -20.75 -14.38
C SER A 258 -13.73 -22.00 -14.98
N ALA A 259 -14.14 -22.89 -14.08
CA ALA A 259 -14.58 -24.24 -14.39
C ALA A 259 -15.47 -24.22 -15.63
N LYS A 260 -15.10 -25.01 -16.65
CA LYS A 260 -16.07 -25.39 -17.69
C LYS A 260 -17.36 -25.77 -16.95
N LYS A 261 -18.48 -25.17 -17.34
CA LYS A 261 -19.79 -25.52 -16.79
C LYS A 261 -19.93 -27.04 -16.87
N SER A 262 -20.45 -27.67 -15.84
CA SER A 262 -20.62 -29.12 -15.87
C SER A 262 -21.42 -29.53 -17.11
N VAL A 263 -21.21 -30.75 -17.59
CA VAL A 263 -21.94 -31.29 -18.75
C VAL A 263 -23.46 -31.10 -18.56
N ASP A 264 -23.97 -31.30 -17.35
CA ASP A 264 -25.39 -31.09 -17.04
C ASP A 264 -25.86 -29.63 -17.19
N ALA A 265 -25.03 -28.64 -16.84
CA ALA A 265 -25.36 -27.24 -17.05
C ALA A 265 -25.42 -26.89 -18.55
N ILE A 266 -24.49 -27.43 -19.34
CA ILE A 266 -24.48 -27.26 -20.79
C ILE A 266 -25.68 -27.95 -21.45
N VAL A 267 -26.04 -29.15 -21.00
CA VAL A 267 -27.21 -29.90 -21.49
C VAL A 267 -28.50 -29.09 -21.32
N ARG A 268 -28.71 -28.44 -20.18
CA ARG A 268 -29.87 -27.56 -19.97
C ARG A 268 -29.90 -26.39 -20.95
N GLU A 269 -28.75 -25.77 -21.23
CA GLU A 269 -28.66 -24.68 -22.21
C GLU A 269 -28.90 -25.16 -23.64
N VAL A 270 -28.49 -26.40 -23.97
CA VAL A 270 -28.75 -27.03 -25.26
C VAL A 270 -30.26 -27.27 -25.44
N ILE A 271 -30.95 -27.76 -24.41
CA ILE A 271 -32.41 -27.94 -24.40
C ILE A 271 -33.12 -26.59 -24.55
N GLN A 272 -32.59 -25.53 -23.93
CA GLN A 272 -33.08 -24.15 -24.08
C GLN A 272 -32.75 -23.51 -25.45
N GLY A 273 -32.12 -24.25 -26.38
CA GLY A 273 -31.83 -23.76 -27.73
C GLY A 273 -30.62 -22.82 -27.86
N LYS A 274 -29.88 -22.55 -26.78
CA LYS A 274 -28.77 -21.56 -26.77
C LYS A 274 -27.57 -21.96 -27.62
N TRP A 275 -27.48 -23.24 -27.97
CA TRP A 275 -26.35 -23.82 -28.71
C TRP A 275 -26.68 -24.10 -30.18
N GLY A 276 -27.85 -23.68 -30.69
CA GLY A 276 -28.26 -23.99 -32.06
C GLY A 276 -28.64 -25.46 -32.27
N ASN A 277 -28.77 -25.88 -33.53
CA ASN A 277 -29.21 -27.22 -33.92
C ASN A 277 -28.18 -27.92 -34.83
N GLY A 278 -28.24 -29.25 -34.88
CA GLY A 278 -27.42 -30.09 -35.76
C GLY A 278 -25.92 -29.75 -35.78
N ALA A 279 -25.43 -29.36 -36.96
CA ALA A 279 -24.03 -29.05 -37.20
C ALA A 279 -23.54 -27.80 -36.43
N GLU A 280 -24.39 -26.78 -36.28
CA GLU A 280 -24.04 -25.54 -35.57
C GLU A 280 -23.75 -25.82 -34.09
N ARG A 281 -24.59 -26.66 -33.47
CA ARG A 281 -24.40 -27.12 -32.08
C ARG A 281 -23.09 -27.85 -31.88
N LYS A 282 -22.78 -28.78 -32.80
CA LYS A 282 -21.53 -29.54 -32.76
C LYS A 282 -20.32 -28.60 -32.83
N GLN A 283 -20.34 -27.61 -33.73
CA GLN A 283 -19.26 -26.64 -33.86
C GLN A 283 -19.11 -25.77 -32.60
N LYS A 284 -20.21 -25.20 -32.08
CA LYS A 284 -20.18 -24.33 -30.90
C LYS A 284 -19.70 -25.07 -29.64
N LEU A 285 -20.22 -26.29 -29.39
CA LEU A 285 -19.81 -27.09 -28.23
C LEU A 285 -18.34 -27.52 -28.30
N THR A 286 -17.89 -27.95 -29.48
CA THR A 286 -16.49 -28.36 -29.69
C THR A 286 -15.54 -27.16 -29.55
N ALA A 287 -15.91 -25.99 -30.10
CA ALA A 287 -15.12 -24.76 -29.96
C ALA A 287 -15.03 -24.27 -28.50
N ALA A 288 -16.10 -24.48 -27.72
CA ALA A 288 -16.10 -24.22 -26.27
C ALA A 288 -15.37 -25.31 -25.46
N GLY A 289 -14.84 -26.35 -26.12
CA GLY A 289 -14.07 -27.42 -25.51
C GLY A 289 -14.91 -28.47 -24.78
N TYR A 290 -16.19 -28.60 -25.10
CA TYR A 290 -17.06 -29.67 -24.61
C TYR A 290 -17.06 -30.87 -25.58
N ASP A 291 -17.17 -32.07 -25.04
CA ASP A 291 -17.42 -33.27 -25.83
C ASP A 291 -18.87 -33.26 -26.31
N TYR A 292 -19.06 -32.95 -27.60
CA TYR A 292 -20.37 -32.96 -28.25
C TYR A 292 -21.10 -34.29 -28.06
N SER A 293 -20.39 -35.42 -28.18
CA SER A 293 -21.01 -36.75 -28.11
C SER A 293 -21.54 -37.03 -26.71
N ALA A 294 -20.78 -36.67 -25.66
CA ALA A 294 -21.19 -36.80 -24.27
C ALA A 294 -22.38 -35.88 -23.94
N VAL A 295 -22.33 -34.62 -24.37
CA VAL A 295 -23.42 -33.65 -24.18
C VAL A 295 -24.69 -34.12 -24.91
N GLN A 296 -24.59 -34.54 -26.17
CA GLN A 296 -25.74 -34.96 -26.97
C GLN A 296 -26.36 -36.26 -26.43
N LYS A 297 -25.55 -37.21 -25.95
CA LYS A 297 -26.04 -38.41 -25.26
C LYS A 297 -26.87 -38.02 -24.03
N ARG A 298 -26.37 -37.11 -23.20
CA ARG A 298 -27.04 -36.65 -21.98
C ARG A 298 -28.32 -35.85 -22.27
N VAL A 299 -28.36 -35.06 -23.34
CA VAL A 299 -29.58 -34.39 -23.84
C VAL A 299 -30.64 -35.44 -24.21
N ASN A 300 -30.26 -36.51 -24.92
CA ASN A 300 -31.19 -37.56 -25.32
C ASN A 300 -31.72 -38.37 -24.12
N GLU A 301 -30.95 -38.50 -23.05
CA GLU A 301 -31.38 -39.16 -21.80
C GLU A 301 -32.46 -38.35 -21.04
N LEU A 302 -32.44 -37.01 -21.14
CA LEU A 302 -33.38 -36.12 -20.43
C LEU A 302 -34.66 -35.79 -21.21
N LEU A 303 -34.73 -36.13 -22.50
CA LEU A 303 -35.87 -35.85 -23.38
C LEU A 303 -36.66 -37.13 -23.74
N ARG A 304 -36.39 -38.25 -23.07
CA ARG A 304 -37.13 -39.51 -23.20
C ARG A 304 -38.25 -39.62 -22.17
#